data_AF-A0A9R1QT92-F1
#
_entry.id   AF-A0A9R1QT92-F1
#
_cell.length_a   1.000
_cell.length_b   1.000
_cell.length_c   1.000
_cell.angle_alpha   90.00
_cell.angle_beta   90.00
_cell.angle_gamma   90.00
#
_symmetry.space_group_name_H-M   'P 1'
#
loop_
_entity.id
_entity.type
_entity.pdbx_description
1 polymer ?
#
loop_
_entity_poly.entity_id
_entity_poly.type
_entity_poly.pdbx_seq_one_letter_code
_entity_poly.pdbx_strand_id
1 'polypeptide(L)'
;MGQLSKKLLVAAVLAVAVVELCGAIPLEDKDLESEEALWDLCGTELDHGVAVVGYGVAEDGKAYWTVKNSWGPSWGEQGYIRVEKDSGAAGGLCGIAMEASYPVKTDSKPKPTPTPRRALGARESQ
;
A
#
# COMPACT_ATOMS: atom_id res chain seq x y z
N MET A 1 -31.91 39.24 40.68
CA MET A 1 -30.46 39.19 40.41
C MET A 1 -29.90 37.75 40.41
N GLY A 2 -30.59 36.75 39.85
CA GLY A 2 -30.16 35.33 39.96
C GLY A 2 -30.05 34.54 38.66
N GLN A 3 -30.39 35.14 37.51
CA GLN A 3 -30.42 34.42 36.22
C GLN A 3 -29.22 34.76 35.33
N LEU A 4 -28.69 35.98 35.43
CA LEU A 4 -27.53 36.42 34.66
C LEU A 4 -26.26 35.68 35.10
N SER A 5 -26.06 35.53 36.42
CA SER A 5 -24.91 34.81 36.97
C SER A 5 -24.93 33.32 36.64
N LYS A 6 -26.11 32.68 36.60
CA LYS A 6 -26.25 31.27 36.24
C LYS A 6 -26.02 31.03 34.74
N LYS A 7 -26.53 31.90 33.86
CA LYS A 7 -26.25 31.80 32.41
C LYS A 7 -24.78 32.06 32.10
N LEU A 8 -24.14 32.99 32.81
CA LEU A 8 -22.72 33.26 32.67
C LEU A 8 -21.87 32.08 33.16
N LEU A 9 -22.28 31.43 34.25
CA LEU A 9 -21.61 30.22 34.75
C LEU A 9 -21.78 29.03 33.79
N VAL A 10 -22.98 28.80 33.26
CA VAL A 10 -23.23 27.71 32.30
C VAL A 10 -22.49 27.95 30.98
N ALA A 11 -22.46 29.19 30.47
CA ALA A 11 -21.69 29.55 29.29
C ALA A 11 -20.18 29.40 29.51
N ALA A 12 -19.68 29.78 30.69
CA ALA A 12 -18.27 29.59 31.04
C ALA A 12 -17.90 28.11 31.18
N VAL A 13 -18.74 27.28 31.81
CA VAL A 13 -18.50 25.83 31.93
C VAL A 13 -18.56 25.13 30.57
N LEU A 14 -19.51 25.50 29.69
CA LEU A 14 -19.55 24.99 28.32
C LEU A 14 -18.34 25.44 27.49
N ALA A 15 -17.91 26.69 27.61
CA ALA A 15 -16.72 27.19 26.92
C ALA A 15 -15.45 26.49 27.40
N VAL A 16 -15.31 26.24 28.71
CA VAL A 16 -14.16 25.51 29.27
C VAL A 16 -14.19 24.04 28.84
N ALA A 17 -15.35 23.37 28.84
CA ALA A 17 -15.48 22.00 28.38
C ALA A 17 -15.23 21.84 26.86
N VAL A 18 -15.65 22.82 26.04
CA VAL A 18 -15.37 22.84 24.60
C VAL A 18 -13.90 23.13 24.34
N VAL A 19 -13.24 23.99 25.13
CA VAL A 19 -11.79 24.24 25.04
C VAL A 19 -10.98 23.00 25.47
N GLU A 20 -11.42 22.26 26.50
CA GLU A 20 -10.78 21.01 26.92
C GLU A 20 -10.99 19.86 25.91
N LEU A 21 -12.11 19.84 25.19
CA LEU A 21 -12.35 18.88 24.10
C LEU A 21 -11.66 19.28 22.77
N CYS A 22 -11.52 20.58 22.49
CA CYS A 22 -10.82 21.08 21.30
C CYS A 22 -9.29 21.08 21.47
N GLY A 23 -8.80 21.09 22.71
CA GLY A 23 -7.38 20.96 23.05
C GLY A 23 -6.84 19.53 23.11
N ALA A 24 -7.69 18.51 22.92
CA ALA A 24 -7.32 17.10 23.01
C ALA A 24 -7.06 16.41 21.66
N ILE A 25 -7.18 17.11 20.53
CA ILE A 25 -6.61 16.66 19.26
C ILE A 25 -5.95 17.86 18.57
N PRO A 26 -4.75 18.26 19.01
CA PRO A 26 -3.93 19.15 18.21
C PRO A 26 -3.44 18.35 17.00
N LEU A 27 -4.19 18.41 15.90
CA LEU A 27 -3.69 18.02 14.58
C LEU A 27 -2.67 19.09 14.15
N GLU A 28 -1.44 18.93 14.61
CA GLU A 28 -0.30 19.77 14.25
C GLU A 28 0.31 19.24 12.95
N ASP A 29 0.98 20.09 12.17
CA ASP A 29 1.66 19.71 10.91
C ASP A 29 2.67 18.55 11.04
N LYS A 30 2.97 18.10 12.28
CA LYS A 30 3.73 16.87 12.57
C LYS A 30 2.98 15.58 12.24
N ASP A 31 1.65 15.60 12.16
CA ASP A 31 0.84 14.44 11.75
C ASP A 31 0.92 14.16 10.25
N LEU A 32 1.42 15.11 9.46
CA LEU A 32 1.72 14.93 8.03
C LEU A 32 3.20 14.55 7.77
N GLU A 33 4.05 14.57 8.80
CA GLU A 33 5.51 14.44 8.68
C GLU A 33 6.09 13.21 9.40
N SER A 34 5.25 12.23 9.75
CA SER A 34 5.76 10.91 10.11
C SER A 34 5.08 9.90 9.21
N GLU A 35 5.89 9.10 8.50
CA GLU A 35 5.38 8.00 7.70
C GLU A 35 4.37 7.21 8.55
N GLU A 36 4.64 6.97 9.85
CA GLU A 36 3.81 6.27 10.85
C GLU A 36 2.33 6.72 10.95
N ALA A 37 1.99 7.99 10.72
CA ALA A 37 0.60 8.47 10.81
C ALA A 37 -0.27 8.08 9.60
N LEU A 38 0.35 7.84 8.43
CA LEU A 38 -0.35 7.39 7.23
C LEU A 38 -0.84 5.93 7.34
N TRP A 39 -0.26 5.14 8.23
CA TRP A 39 -0.55 3.71 8.42
C TRP A 39 -1.83 3.51 9.21
N ASP A 40 -2.05 4.34 10.23
CA ASP A 40 -3.27 4.35 11.03
C ASP A 40 -4.50 4.85 10.25
N LEU A 41 -4.30 5.47 9.09
CA LEU A 41 -5.38 5.98 8.24
C LEU A 41 -5.95 4.95 7.26
N CYS A 42 -5.26 3.84 6.99
CA CYS A 42 -5.78 2.85 6.05
C CYS A 42 -6.50 1.71 6.76
N GLY A 43 -7.78 1.53 6.40
CA GLY A 43 -8.58 0.39 6.82
C GLY A 43 -8.33 -0.85 5.95
N THR A 44 -9.22 -1.82 6.06
CA THR A 44 -9.22 -3.05 5.24
C THR A 44 -10.35 -3.07 4.21
N GLU A 45 -10.94 -1.91 3.92
CA GLU A 45 -11.90 -1.75 2.82
C GLU A 45 -11.12 -1.54 1.52
N LEU A 46 -11.08 -2.55 0.66
CA LEU A 46 -10.26 -2.56 -0.54
C LEU A 46 -10.96 -1.84 -1.69
N ASP A 47 -10.32 -0.80 -2.25
CA ASP A 47 -10.85 -0.01 -3.37
C ASP A 47 -9.84 0.23 -4.52
N HIS A 48 -8.55 0.03 -4.27
CA HIS A 48 -7.47 0.36 -5.21
C HIS A 48 -6.51 -0.80 -5.47
N GLY A 49 -6.28 -1.09 -6.75
CA GLY A 49 -5.38 -2.16 -7.19
C GLY A 49 -3.96 -1.65 -7.45
N VAL A 50 -2.98 -2.32 -6.85
CA VAL A 50 -1.54 -2.03 -6.98
C VAL A 50 -0.72 -3.31 -7.16
N ALA A 51 0.57 -3.19 -7.47
CA ALA A 51 1.45 -4.34 -7.63
C ALA A 51 2.63 -4.28 -6.68
N VAL A 52 2.79 -5.31 -5.85
CA VAL A 52 4.02 -5.53 -5.09
C VAL A 52 5.12 -6.01 -6.05
N VAL A 53 6.24 -5.29 -6.10
CA VAL A 53 7.37 -5.60 -7.00
C VAL A 53 8.63 -6.03 -6.25
N GLY A 54 8.63 -5.91 -4.92
CA GLY A 54 9.75 -6.28 -4.08
C GLY A 54 9.44 -6.13 -2.59
N TYR A 55 10.41 -6.45 -1.76
CA TYR A 55 10.39 -6.24 -0.31
C TYR A 55 11.81 -6.03 0.21
N GLY A 56 11.92 -5.47 1.40
CA GLY A 56 13.20 -5.21 2.04
C GLY A 56 13.07 -4.93 3.53
N VAL A 57 14.18 -4.55 4.14
CA VAL A 57 14.26 -4.07 5.53
C VAL A 57 15.01 -2.75 5.49
N ALA A 58 14.42 -1.70 6.05
CA ALA A 58 15.03 -0.39 6.16
C ALA A 58 16.18 -0.41 7.19
N GLU A 59 17.01 0.64 7.19
CA GLU A 59 18.18 0.72 8.08
C GLU A 59 17.80 0.73 9.57
N ASP A 60 16.58 1.18 9.90
CA ASP A 60 15.99 1.16 11.23
C ASP A 60 15.41 -0.20 11.65
N GLY A 61 15.48 -1.20 10.76
CA GLY A 61 15.00 -2.56 11.00
C GLY A 61 13.54 -2.80 10.61
N LYS A 62 12.80 -1.80 10.10
CA LYS A 62 11.41 -1.98 9.66
C LYS A 62 11.34 -2.71 8.32
N ALA A 63 10.61 -3.82 8.26
CA ALA A 63 10.39 -4.55 7.02
C ALA A 63 9.36 -3.81 6.14
N TYR A 64 9.51 -3.84 4.81
CA TYR A 64 8.58 -3.18 3.89
C TYR A 64 8.36 -3.96 2.59
N TRP A 65 7.22 -3.74 1.96
CA TRP A 65 6.89 -4.05 0.57
C TRP A 65 7.20 -2.84 -0.31
N THR A 66 7.81 -3.07 -1.47
CA THR A 66 7.89 -2.05 -2.52
C THR A 66 6.70 -2.22 -3.45
N VAL A 67 5.83 -1.22 -3.48
CA VAL A 67 4.58 -1.25 -4.23
C VAL A 67 4.64 -0.25 -5.37
N LYS A 68 4.36 -0.71 -6.58
CA LYS A 68 4.21 0.13 -7.76
C LYS A 68 2.77 0.62 -7.85
N ASN A 69 2.60 1.94 -7.93
CA ASN A 69 1.31 2.58 -8.10
C ASN A 69 1.08 3.02 -9.56
N SER A 70 -0.14 3.47 -9.87
CA SER A 70 -0.61 3.85 -11.20
C SER A 70 -0.87 5.36 -11.37
N TRP A 71 -0.49 6.18 -10.39
CA TRP A 71 -0.73 7.64 -10.38
C TRP A 71 0.39 8.48 -11.01
N GLY A 72 1.30 7.84 -11.73
CA GLY A 72 2.42 8.50 -12.42
C GLY A 72 3.67 8.67 -11.55
N PRO A 73 4.81 9.02 -12.17
CA PRO A 73 6.11 9.05 -11.50
C PRO A 73 6.29 10.25 -10.57
N SER A 74 5.43 11.27 -10.65
CA SER A 74 5.47 12.43 -9.76
C SER A 74 4.92 12.14 -8.36
N TRP A 75 4.26 11.00 -8.17
CA TRP A 75 3.68 10.60 -6.90
C TRP A 75 4.64 9.69 -6.13
N GLY A 76 4.74 9.88 -4.81
CA GLY A 76 5.57 9.06 -3.93
C GLY A 76 7.04 9.01 -4.35
N GLU A 77 7.65 7.84 -4.19
CA GLU A 77 9.02 7.56 -4.57
C GLU A 77 9.07 7.17 -6.05
N GLN A 78 8.94 8.16 -6.95
CA GLN A 78 9.00 7.94 -8.41
C GLN A 78 7.90 7.00 -8.93
N GLY A 79 6.69 7.09 -8.37
CA GLY A 79 5.53 6.23 -8.67
C GLY A 79 5.41 5.00 -7.78
N TYR A 80 6.25 4.89 -6.75
CA TYR A 80 6.26 3.78 -5.79
C TYR A 80 5.95 4.27 -4.37
N ILE A 81 5.56 3.32 -3.53
CA ILE A 81 5.40 3.50 -2.08
C ILE A 81 6.01 2.30 -1.37
N ARG A 82 6.61 2.54 -0.21
CA ARG A 82 7.03 1.49 0.72
C ARG A 82 5.90 1.25 1.73
N VAL A 83 5.45 0.00 1.84
CA VAL A 83 4.40 -0.44 2.76
C VAL A 83 5.00 -1.44 3.76
N GLU A 84 5.32 -1.04 4.98
CA GLU A 84 5.54 -1.83 6.20
C GLU A 84 4.87 -3.18 6.08
N LYS A 85 5.76 -4.13 6.16
CA LYS A 85 5.50 -5.54 6.10
C LYS A 85 5.55 -6.03 7.54
N ASP A 86 4.72 -7.01 7.84
CA ASP A 86 4.64 -7.64 9.16
C ASP A 86 4.25 -6.67 10.29
N SER A 87 3.43 -5.64 9.98
CA SER A 87 2.91 -4.65 10.94
C SER A 87 2.00 -5.21 12.05
N GLY A 88 1.79 -6.53 12.09
CA GLY A 88 0.88 -7.20 13.03
C GLY A 88 -0.59 -7.21 12.58
N ALA A 89 -0.97 -6.45 11.55
CA ALA A 89 -2.29 -6.51 10.94
C ALA A 89 -2.50 -7.86 10.20
N ALA A 90 -3.57 -8.58 10.52
CA ALA A 90 -3.83 -9.91 9.95
C ALA A 90 -3.95 -9.92 8.41
N GLY A 91 -4.49 -8.84 7.83
CA GLY A 91 -4.57 -8.64 6.37
C GLY A 91 -3.37 -7.92 5.77
N GLY A 92 -2.30 -7.69 6.55
CA GLY A 92 -1.28 -6.70 6.23
C GLY A 92 -1.84 -5.27 6.31
N LEU A 93 -0.94 -4.29 6.33
CA LEU A 93 -1.37 -2.89 6.30
C LEU A 93 -2.19 -2.61 5.03
N CYS A 94 -3.28 -1.86 5.17
CA CYS A 94 -4.23 -1.51 4.11
C CYS A 94 -4.87 -2.71 3.42
N GLY A 95 -4.86 -3.88 4.07
CA GLY A 95 -5.36 -5.12 3.48
C GLY A 95 -4.51 -5.64 2.32
N ILE A 96 -3.24 -5.23 2.19
CA ILE A 96 -2.35 -5.60 1.08
C ILE A 96 -2.19 -7.12 0.89
N ALA A 97 -2.41 -7.92 1.96
CA ALA A 97 -2.32 -9.37 1.93
C ALA A 97 -3.69 -10.08 1.89
N MET A 98 -4.79 -9.37 1.70
CA MET A 98 -6.15 -9.94 1.69
C MET A 98 -6.54 -10.56 0.34
N GLU A 99 -6.30 -9.86 -0.78
CA GLU A 99 -6.75 -10.27 -2.13
C GLU A 99 -5.62 -10.26 -3.17
N ALA A 100 -4.44 -10.76 -2.81
CA ALA A 100 -3.29 -10.84 -3.71
C ALA A 100 -3.45 -11.96 -4.76
N SER A 101 -3.05 -11.68 -6.00
CA SER A 101 -3.01 -12.66 -7.09
C SER A 101 -1.79 -12.46 -8.00
N TYR A 102 -1.38 -13.50 -8.73
CA TYR A 102 -0.26 -13.44 -9.66
C TYR A 102 -0.52 -14.30 -10.91
N PRO A 103 -0.02 -13.89 -12.09
CA PRO A 103 -0.15 -14.68 -13.30
C PRO A 103 0.82 -15.86 -13.31
N VAL A 104 0.41 -16.98 -13.90
CA VAL A 104 1.27 -18.14 -14.17
C VAL A 104 1.54 -18.22 -15.67
N LYS A 105 2.81 -18.20 -16.06
CA LYS A 105 3.24 -18.43 -17.44
C LYS A 105 3.68 -19.88 -17.61
N THR A 106 3.03 -20.63 -18.49
CA THR A 106 3.41 -22.01 -18.83
C THR A 106 4.17 -22.04 -20.16
N ASP A 107 5.39 -22.57 -20.16
CA ASP A 107 6.22 -22.66 -21.36
C ASP A 107 5.78 -23.84 -22.24
N SER A 108 4.70 -23.70 -22.99
CA SER A 108 4.37 -24.64 -24.07
C SER A 108 5.04 -24.20 -25.38
N LYS A 109 6.36 -24.40 -25.49
CA LYS A 109 6.97 -24.48 -26.83
C LYS A 109 6.68 -25.88 -27.38
N PRO A 110 5.89 -26.04 -28.46
CA PRO A 110 5.85 -27.32 -29.15
C PRO A 110 7.27 -27.65 -29.62
N LYS A 111 7.75 -28.86 -29.30
CA LYS A 111 9.04 -29.36 -29.79
C LYS A 111 9.03 -29.23 -31.32
N PRO A 112 9.99 -28.54 -31.96
CA PRO A 112 10.05 -28.51 -33.41
C PRO A 112 10.16 -29.96 -33.90
N THR A 113 9.17 -30.41 -34.67
CA THR A 113 9.19 -31.71 -35.32
C THR A 113 10.50 -31.81 -36.11
N PRO A 114 11.30 -32.88 -35.94
CA PRO A 114 12.50 -33.03 -36.75
C PRO A 114 12.09 -33.08 -38.22
N THR A 115 12.41 -32.03 -38.97
CA THR A 115 12.26 -32.03 -40.42
C THR A 115 13.11 -33.17 -40.98
N PRO A 116 12.53 -34.12 -41.74
CA PRO A 116 13.34 -35.14 -42.40
C PRO A 116 14.37 -34.43 -43.28
N ARG A 117 15.66 -34.62 -42.96
CA ARG A 117 16.75 -34.17 -43.82
C ARG A 117 16.61 -34.97 -45.11
N ARG A 118 16.09 -34.35 -46.17
CA ARG A 118 16.13 -34.92 -47.52
C ARG A 118 17.59 -35.28 -47.81
N ALA A 119 17.87 -36.58 -47.90
CA ALA A 119 19.19 -37.07 -48.22
C ALA A 119 19.59 -36.50 -49.59
N LEU A 120 20.56 -35.59 -49.60
CA LEU A 120 21.26 -35.22 -50.81
C LEU A 120 22.15 -36.40 -51.19
N GLY A 121 21.85 -37.04 -52.31
CA GLY A 121 22.77 -37.90 -53.03
C GLY A 121 22.65 -39.39 -52.72
N ALA A 122 21.77 -40.07 -53.45
CA ALA A 122 22.06 -41.41 -53.94
C ALA A 122 21.98 -41.32 -55.47
N ARG A 123 23.15 -41.09 -56.08
CA ARG A 123 23.36 -41.28 -57.52
C ARG A 123 24.17 -42.56 -57.63
N GLU A 124 23.52 -43.70 -57.79
CA GLU A 124 24.18 -44.95 -58.18
C GLU A 124 23.33 -45.71 -59.20
N SER A 125 23.81 -45.63 -60.45
CA SER A 125 23.85 -46.68 -61.48
C SER A 125 22.85 -47.83 -61.43
N GLN A 126 21.90 -47.81 -62.38
CA GLN A 126 21.79 -48.79 -63.47
C GLN A 126 20.94 -48.20 -64.60
#